data_AF-A0A2V7HX53-F1
#
_entry.id   AF-A0A2V7HX53-F1
#
_cell.length_a   1.000
_cell.length_b   1.000
_cell.length_c   1.000
_cell.angle_alpha   90.00
_cell.angle_beta   90.00
_cell.angle_gamma   90.00
#
_symmetry.space_group_name_H-M   'P 1'
#
loop_
_entity.id
_entity.type
_entity.pdbx_description
1 polymer ?
#
loop_
_entity_poly.entity_id
_entity_poly.type
_entity_poly.pdbx_seq_one_letter_code
_entity_poly.pdbx_strand_id
1 'polypeptide(L)'
;ALYLFTEWLDRESDARLFAASCAAASLAILVKLSAVIIGMPLAYLAVRAHGARFARRPAQWAWAALVLGFPLAWYLHARAVSLAYFPYHMFGEGGVQIVGLASYADIGLDAATWGLTPLVALGMLVGLALASRSRFGGVFHWWLVAIILFVFVAGRGSNWHAWYQLPLVPVAAALAGRAADAGLSGLTRRGRPGLALVLGGVCVVAVAALAAVSLQPYYEPWANPLRAAGRELNRIAPANALVVFTEWDPTTVYYSERKGWRLERDGLPWQTPRDADEAIRSLEGLRTRGARYLVFTRYSRWWFDRYPGFQQHLESRYRRVRNTDEYTIFDLTPREGAWST
;
A
#
# COMPACT_ATOMS: atom_id res chain seq x y z
N ALA A 1 16.62 8.50 -8.03
CA ALA A 1 16.38 8.62 -9.49
C ALA A 1 16.47 10.08 -9.97
N LEU A 2 15.51 10.95 -9.65
CA LEU A 2 15.46 12.36 -10.13
C LEU A 2 16.75 13.15 -9.90
N TYR A 3 17.31 13.10 -8.67
CA TYR A 3 18.56 13.78 -8.33
C TYR A 3 19.73 13.29 -9.20
N LEU A 4 20.01 11.98 -9.18
CA LEU A 4 21.12 11.38 -9.94
C LEU A 4 21.00 11.60 -11.45
N PHE A 5 19.77 11.58 -11.99
CA PHE A 5 19.54 11.89 -13.39
C PHE A 5 19.84 13.35 -13.71
N THR A 6 19.41 14.28 -12.85
CA THR A 6 19.73 15.72 -13.00
C THR A 6 21.24 15.94 -12.97
N GLU A 7 21.96 15.33 -12.01
CA GLU A 7 23.42 15.41 -11.91
C GLU A 7 24.12 14.83 -13.14
N TRP A 8 23.59 13.74 -13.70
CA TRP A 8 24.09 13.18 -14.94
C TRP A 8 23.84 14.10 -16.15
N LEU A 9 22.69 14.77 -16.24
CA LEU A 9 22.42 15.74 -17.32
C LEU A 9 23.40 16.92 -17.31
N ASP A 10 23.89 17.32 -16.14
CA ASP A 10 24.92 18.36 -16.04
C ASP A 10 26.35 17.81 -16.30
N ARG A 11 26.56 16.48 -16.19
CA ARG A 11 27.84 15.78 -16.37
C ARG A 11 27.69 14.53 -17.24
N GLU A 12 27.26 14.70 -18.49
CA GLU A 12 26.84 13.58 -19.35
C GLU A 12 27.94 12.56 -19.64
N SER A 13 29.22 12.96 -19.57
CA SER A 13 30.38 12.09 -19.78
C SER A 13 30.69 11.18 -18.57
N ASP A 14 30.05 11.41 -17.42
CA ASP A 14 30.27 10.63 -16.22
C ASP A 14 29.48 9.31 -16.26
N ALA A 15 30.19 8.23 -16.62
CA ALA A 15 29.63 6.88 -16.67
C ALA A 15 29.13 6.37 -15.30
N ARG A 16 29.69 6.87 -14.19
CA ARG A 16 29.27 6.47 -12.84
C ARG A 16 27.90 7.07 -12.52
N LEU A 17 27.69 8.35 -12.84
CA LEU A 17 26.38 9.01 -12.69
C LEU A 17 25.34 8.40 -13.62
N PHE A 18 25.73 8.05 -14.85
CA PHE A 18 24.86 7.31 -15.76
C PHE A 18 24.38 5.98 -15.13
N ALA A 19 25.32 5.14 -14.69
CA ALA A 19 25.00 3.84 -14.09
C ALA A 19 24.17 3.98 -12.80
N ALA A 20 24.54 4.92 -11.93
CA ALA A 20 23.83 5.18 -10.68
C ALA A 20 22.41 5.69 -10.92
N SER A 21 22.21 6.57 -11.91
CA SER A 21 20.87 7.06 -12.28
C SER A 21 20.00 5.95 -12.86
N CYS A 22 20.57 5.08 -13.72
CA CYS A 22 19.88 3.90 -14.25
C CYS A 22 19.45 2.97 -13.11
N ALA A 23 20.40 2.56 -12.26
CA ALA A 23 20.13 1.66 -11.15
C ALA A 23 19.06 2.22 -10.20
N ALA A 24 19.16 3.49 -9.82
CA ALA A 24 18.19 4.12 -8.93
C ALA A 24 16.78 4.25 -9.55
N ALA A 25 16.67 4.44 -10.86
CA ALA A 25 15.37 4.48 -11.55
C ALA A 25 14.79 3.06 -11.75
N SER A 26 15.61 2.09 -12.18
CA SER A 26 15.20 0.68 -12.28
C SER A 26 14.72 0.13 -10.94
N LEU A 27 15.50 0.35 -9.87
CA LEU A 27 15.13 -0.08 -8.51
C LEU A 27 13.82 0.54 -8.04
N ALA A 28 13.58 1.82 -8.34
CA ALA A 28 12.31 2.46 -8.00
C ALA A 28 11.12 1.74 -8.65
N ILE A 29 11.21 1.39 -9.94
CA ILE A 29 10.16 0.68 -10.68
C ILE A 29 10.00 -0.78 -10.20
N LEU A 30 11.11 -1.44 -9.86
CA LEU A 30 11.08 -2.81 -9.30
C LEU A 30 10.41 -2.85 -7.93
N VAL A 31 10.69 -1.88 -7.05
CA VAL A 31 10.04 -1.77 -5.75
C VAL A 31 8.53 -1.58 -5.92
N LYS A 32 8.13 -0.73 -6.88
CA LYS A 32 6.72 -0.52 -7.20
C LYS A 32 6.54 -0.06 -8.64
N LEU A 33 5.79 -0.82 -9.43
CA LEU A 33 5.56 -0.52 -10.85
C LEU A 33 5.06 0.91 -11.08
N SER A 34 4.21 1.43 -10.18
CA SER A 34 3.68 2.79 -10.24
C SER A 34 4.76 3.87 -10.16
N ALA A 35 5.98 3.56 -9.72
CA ALA A 35 7.09 4.51 -9.74
C ALA A 35 7.50 4.91 -11.18
N VAL A 36 7.04 4.19 -12.22
CA VAL A 36 7.22 4.58 -13.63
C VAL A 36 6.73 6.01 -13.93
N ILE A 37 5.82 6.56 -13.11
CA ILE A 37 5.34 7.95 -13.23
C ILE A 37 6.44 8.99 -13.12
N ILE A 38 7.60 8.67 -12.51
CA ILE A 38 8.76 9.58 -12.48
C ILE A 38 9.35 9.81 -13.88
N GLY A 39 8.98 9.00 -14.87
CA GLY A 39 9.38 9.20 -16.26
C GLY A 39 8.99 10.57 -16.81
N MET A 40 7.84 11.13 -16.40
CA MET A 40 7.39 12.44 -16.87
C MET A 40 8.25 13.61 -16.35
N PRO A 41 8.53 13.75 -15.03
CA PRO A 41 9.48 14.77 -14.57
C PRO A 41 10.90 14.56 -15.09
N LEU A 42 11.35 13.32 -15.33
CA LEU A 42 12.65 13.05 -15.97
C LEU A 42 12.68 13.48 -17.43
N ALA A 43 11.61 13.22 -18.19
CA ALA A 43 11.47 13.69 -19.57
C ALA A 43 11.47 15.22 -19.63
N TYR A 44 10.78 15.89 -18.69
CA TYR A 44 10.84 17.34 -18.54
C TYR A 44 12.29 17.82 -18.34
N LEU A 45 13.05 17.20 -17.42
CA LEU A 45 14.45 17.55 -17.18
C LEU A 45 15.30 17.40 -18.45
N ALA A 46 15.17 16.29 -19.18
CA ALA A 46 15.90 16.05 -20.42
C ALA A 46 15.56 17.07 -21.52
N VAL A 47 14.27 17.39 -21.70
CA VAL A 47 13.82 18.43 -22.64
C VAL A 47 14.36 19.80 -22.24
N ARG A 48 14.39 20.13 -20.94
CA ARG A 48 14.96 21.39 -20.46
C ARG A 48 16.48 21.46 -20.63
N ALA A 49 17.18 20.34 -20.53
CA ALA A 49 18.62 20.28 -20.71
C ALA A 49 19.05 20.35 -22.19
N HIS A 50 18.29 19.75 -23.10
CA HIS A 50 18.73 19.58 -24.50
C HIS A 50 17.79 20.17 -25.56
N GLY A 51 16.62 20.68 -25.16
CA GLY A 51 15.55 21.09 -26.07
C GLY A 51 15.04 19.91 -26.91
N ALA A 52 14.50 20.19 -28.10
CA ALA A 52 14.01 19.16 -29.03
C ALA A 52 15.09 18.15 -29.48
N ARG A 53 16.38 18.49 -29.30
CA ARG A 53 17.49 17.61 -29.65
C ARG A 53 17.63 16.40 -28.73
N PHE A 54 16.99 16.38 -27.55
CA PHE A 54 17.06 15.24 -26.63
C PHE A 54 16.65 13.93 -27.31
N ALA A 55 15.64 13.96 -28.19
CA ALA A 55 15.13 12.80 -28.91
C ALA A 55 16.13 12.19 -29.91
N ARG A 56 17.18 12.94 -30.29
CA ARG A 56 18.24 12.47 -31.18
C ARG A 56 19.47 11.98 -30.43
N ARG A 57 19.48 12.03 -29.09
CA ARG A 57 20.64 11.64 -28.28
C ARG A 57 20.59 10.16 -27.93
N PRO A 58 21.55 9.34 -28.41
CA PRO A 58 21.54 7.90 -28.15
C PRO A 58 21.66 7.57 -26.66
N ALA A 59 22.38 8.40 -25.89
CA ALA A 59 22.54 8.21 -24.45
C ALA A 59 21.20 8.24 -23.68
N GLN A 60 20.24 9.07 -24.09
CA GLN A 60 18.92 9.16 -23.45
C GLN A 60 18.08 7.90 -23.71
N TRP A 61 18.18 7.34 -24.91
CA TRP A 61 17.51 6.08 -25.27
C TRP A 61 18.19 4.87 -24.62
N ALA A 62 19.52 4.85 -24.54
CA ALA A 62 20.26 3.84 -23.80
C ALA A 62 19.87 3.85 -22.31
N TRP A 63 19.77 5.05 -21.71
CA TRP A 63 19.28 5.22 -20.35
C TRP A 63 17.87 4.64 -20.19
N ALA A 64 16.93 5.02 -21.06
CA ALA A 64 15.56 4.54 -20.99
C ALA A 64 15.45 3.00 -21.16
N ALA A 65 16.23 2.44 -22.08
CA ALA A 65 16.27 1.00 -22.33
C ALA A 65 16.79 0.23 -21.10
N LEU A 66 17.85 0.72 -20.44
CA LEU A 66 18.37 0.10 -19.22
C LEU A 66 17.40 0.24 -18.05
N VAL A 67 16.76 1.41 -17.93
CA VAL A 67 15.81 1.67 -16.84
C VAL A 67 14.58 0.79 -16.93
N LEU A 68 14.05 0.57 -18.14
CA LEU A 68 12.82 -0.18 -18.36
C LEU A 68 13.05 -1.66 -18.62
N GLY A 69 14.19 -2.05 -19.20
CA GLY A 69 14.45 -3.42 -19.62
C GLY A 69 14.45 -4.41 -18.45
N PHE A 70 15.15 -4.09 -17.36
CA PHE A 70 15.21 -4.97 -16.20
C PHE A 70 13.85 -5.07 -15.45
N PRO A 71 13.14 -3.97 -15.14
CA PRO A 71 11.77 -4.07 -14.60
C PRO A 71 10.82 -4.83 -15.52
N LEU A 72 10.88 -4.61 -16.84
CA LEU A 72 10.03 -5.33 -17.79
C LEU A 72 10.27 -6.84 -17.70
N ALA A 73 11.52 -7.29 -17.73
CA ALA A 73 11.86 -8.70 -17.58
C ALA A 73 11.34 -9.29 -16.26
N TRP A 74 11.52 -8.56 -15.15
CA TRP A 74 11.01 -8.96 -13.84
C TRP A 74 9.48 -9.09 -13.81
N TYR A 75 8.74 -8.10 -14.30
CA TYR A 75 7.28 -8.14 -14.27
C TYR A 75 6.69 -9.16 -15.25
N LEU A 76 7.38 -9.46 -16.36
CA LEU A 76 7.03 -10.59 -17.23
C LEU A 76 7.22 -11.92 -16.51
N HIS A 77 8.33 -12.10 -15.79
CA HIS A 77 8.56 -13.27 -14.96
C HIS A 77 7.52 -13.39 -13.83
N ALA A 78 7.24 -12.30 -13.10
CA ALA A 78 6.25 -12.27 -12.03
C ALA A 78 4.85 -12.65 -12.54
N ARG A 79 4.47 -12.18 -13.74
CA ARG A 79 3.23 -12.57 -14.41
C ARG A 79 3.22 -14.06 -14.77
N ALA A 80 4.34 -14.62 -15.25
CA ALA A 80 4.41 -16.05 -15.52
C ALA A 80 4.23 -16.88 -14.24
N VAL A 81 4.87 -16.46 -13.14
CA VAL A 81 4.70 -17.08 -11.81
C VAL A 81 3.25 -16.98 -11.34
N SER A 82 2.61 -15.82 -11.48
CA SER A 82 1.23 -15.62 -11.05
C SER A 82 0.22 -16.43 -11.85
N LEU A 83 0.56 -16.90 -13.06
CA LEU A 83 -0.31 -17.76 -13.86
C LEU A 83 -0.04 -19.25 -13.59
N ALA A 84 1.18 -19.60 -13.23
CA ALA A 84 1.61 -20.98 -13.06
C ALA A 84 1.35 -21.53 -11.64
N TYR A 85 1.33 -20.67 -10.63
CA TYR A 85 1.26 -21.10 -9.23
C TYR A 85 0.08 -20.48 -8.48
N PHE A 86 -0.51 -21.28 -7.58
CA PHE A 86 -1.48 -20.78 -6.61
C PHE A 86 -0.85 -19.62 -5.80
N PRO A 87 -1.57 -18.50 -5.60
CA PRO A 87 -3.02 -18.39 -5.69
C PRO A 87 -3.56 -17.76 -6.98
N TYR A 88 -2.81 -17.87 -8.09
CA TYR A 88 -3.23 -17.41 -9.42
C TYR A 88 -3.56 -15.91 -9.49
N HIS A 89 -2.77 -15.08 -8.82
CA HIS A 89 -3.06 -13.66 -8.67
C HIS A 89 -1.80 -12.80 -8.86
N MET A 90 -1.93 -11.72 -9.62
CA MET A 90 -0.88 -10.72 -9.79
C MET A 90 -1.21 -9.46 -8.99
N PHE A 91 -0.26 -8.97 -8.20
CA PHE A 91 -0.46 -7.76 -7.41
C PHE A 91 -0.82 -6.56 -8.31
N GLY A 92 -1.93 -5.88 -7.99
CA GLY A 92 -2.46 -4.75 -8.76
C GLY A 92 -3.43 -5.14 -9.88
N GLU A 93 -3.74 -6.43 -10.04
CA GLU A 93 -4.76 -6.91 -10.97
C GLU A 93 -6.13 -6.24 -10.71
N GLY A 94 -6.79 -5.81 -11.78
CA GLY A 94 -8.06 -5.09 -11.70
C GLY A 94 -7.96 -3.63 -11.20
N GLY A 95 -6.75 -3.13 -10.87
CA GLY A 95 -6.57 -1.77 -10.37
C GLY A 95 -6.61 -0.68 -11.46
N VAL A 96 -6.30 -1.01 -12.71
CA VAL A 96 -6.30 -0.08 -13.84
C VAL A 96 -7.71 0.05 -14.41
N GLN A 97 -8.49 0.95 -13.83
CA GLN A 97 -9.85 1.23 -14.27
C GLN A 97 -10.27 2.65 -13.90
N ILE A 98 -10.95 3.31 -14.83
CA ILE A 98 -11.60 4.60 -14.62
C ILE A 98 -12.86 4.40 -13.76
N VAL A 99 -13.06 5.25 -12.77
CA VAL A 99 -14.17 5.19 -11.82
C VAL A 99 -15.07 6.41 -11.93
N GLY A 100 -16.18 6.43 -11.18
CA GLY A 100 -17.09 7.57 -11.14
C GLY A 100 -16.46 8.81 -10.50
N LEU A 101 -17.00 10.00 -10.82
CA LEU A 101 -16.51 11.28 -10.29
C LEU A 101 -16.49 11.35 -8.76
N ALA A 102 -17.48 10.73 -8.09
CA ALA A 102 -17.52 10.65 -6.63
C ALA A 102 -16.26 9.96 -6.06
N SER A 103 -15.84 8.84 -6.66
CA SER A 103 -14.64 8.13 -6.22
C SER A 103 -13.36 8.94 -6.41
N TYR A 104 -13.29 9.79 -7.45
CA TYR A 104 -12.16 10.71 -7.60
C TYR A 104 -12.18 11.86 -6.58
N ALA A 105 -13.38 12.33 -6.20
CA ALA A 105 -13.52 13.31 -5.13
C ALA A 105 -13.06 12.71 -3.78
N ASP A 106 -13.44 11.46 -3.49
CA ASP A 106 -12.99 10.73 -2.30
C ASP A 106 -11.46 10.58 -2.29
N ILE A 107 -10.86 10.15 -3.41
CA ILE A 107 -9.40 10.06 -3.55
C ILE A 107 -8.73 11.41 -3.27
N GLY A 108 -9.28 12.51 -3.81
CA GLY A 108 -8.74 13.84 -3.62
C GLY A 108 -8.83 14.31 -2.17
N LEU A 109 -9.96 14.04 -1.51
CA LEU A 109 -10.18 14.37 -0.10
C LEU A 109 -9.24 13.57 0.79
N ASP A 110 -9.15 12.25 0.58
CA ASP A 110 -8.26 11.36 1.33
C ASP A 110 -6.79 11.76 1.14
N ALA A 111 -6.39 12.12 -0.08
CA ALA A 111 -5.04 12.61 -0.35
C ALA A 111 -4.74 13.92 0.42
N ALA A 112 -5.72 14.81 0.58
CA ALA A 112 -5.55 16.09 1.26
C ALA A 112 -5.58 15.99 2.80
N THR A 113 -6.28 14.99 3.36
CA THR A 113 -6.51 14.86 4.81
C THR A 113 -5.70 13.73 5.46
N TRP A 114 -5.52 12.61 4.77
CA TRP A 114 -4.80 11.43 5.26
C TRP A 114 -3.41 11.30 4.62
N GLY A 115 -3.31 11.55 3.31
CA GLY A 115 -2.02 11.51 2.60
C GLY A 115 -1.12 12.72 2.87
N LEU A 116 -1.75 13.87 3.15
CA LEU A 116 -1.14 15.15 3.50
C LEU A 116 -1.82 15.70 4.75
N THR A 117 -1.34 16.84 5.26
CA THR A 117 -2.15 17.66 6.16
C THR A 117 -2.93 18.70 5.35
N PRO A 118 -4.12 19.14 5.80
CA PRO A 118 -4.87 20.21 5.13
C PRO A 118 -4.03 21.47 4.90
N LEU A 119 -3.13 21.78 5.84
CA LEU A 119 -2.20 22.90 5.73
C LEU A 119 -1.19 22.73 4.58
N VAL A 120 -0.62 21.54 4.41
CA VAL A 120 0.28 21.23 3.29
C VAL A 120 -0.49 21.18 1.97
N ALA A 121 -1.72 20.65 1.95
CA ALA A 121 -2.56 20.62 0.77
C ALA A 121 -2.91 22.04 0.27
N LEU A 122 -3.34 22.93 1.18
CA LEU A 122 -3.60 24.34 0.87
C LEU A 122 -2.32 25.06 0.42
N GLY A 123 -1.20 24.83 1.11
CA GLY A 123 0.10 25.35 0.73
C GLY A 123 0.50 24.92 -0.68
N MET A 124 0.26 23.67 -1.05
CA MET A 124 0.52 23.15 -2.41
C MET A 124 -0.31 23.91 -3.46
N LEU A 125 -1.61 24.15 -3.21
CA LEU A 125 -2.48 24.87 -4.15
C LEU A 125 -2.00 26.32 -4.36
N VAL A 126 -1.64 27.03 -3.29
CA VAL A 126 -1.04 28.37 -3.39
C VAL A 126 0.30 28.29 -4.14
N GLY A 127 1.12 27.31 -3.79
CA GLY A 127 2.41 27.04 -4.40
C GLY A 127 2.34 26.73 -5.89
N LEU A 128 1.24 26.17 -6.37
CA LEU A 128 0.99 25.89 -7.79
C LEU A 128 0.71 27.19 -8.58
N ALA A 129 0.03 28.16 -7.95
CA ALA A 129 -0.33 29.42 -8.59
C ALA A 129 0.84 30.42 -8.73
N LEU A 130 1.95 30.21 -8.01
CA LEU A 130 3.11 31.10 -8.07
C LEU A 130 3.91 30.88 -9.37
N ALA A 131 4.56 31.91 -9.90
CA ALA A 131 5.48 31.72 -11.04
C ALA A 131 6.77 31.02 -10.58
N SER A 132 7.27 30.05 -11.33
CA SER A 132 8.56 29.39 -11.04
C SER A 132 9.68 30.02 -11.85
N ARG A 133 10.76 30.48 -11.20
CA ARG A 133 11.88 31.17 -11.85
C ARG A 133 13.17 30.34 -11.96
N SER A 134 13.18 29.09 -11.47
CA SER A 134 14.37 28.23 -11.51
C SER A 134 14.46 27.41 -12.81
N ARG A 135 15.68 27.03 -13.22
CA ARG A 135 15.98 26.24 -14.44
C ARG A 135 15.09 24.99 -14.56
N PHE A 136 14.84 24.33 -13.43
CA PHE A 136 14.05 23.11 -13.28
C PHE A 136 12.77 23.33 -12.48
N GLY A 137 12.26 24.56 -12.47
CA GLY A 137 11.13 24.97 -11.65
C GLY A 137 9.81 24.25 -11.93
N GLY A 138 9.71 23.57 -13.08
CA GLY A 138 8.55 22.76 -13.48
C GLY A 138 8.61 21.29 -13.06
N VAL A 139 9.69 20.79 -12.45
CA VAL A 139 9.83 19.35 -12.13
C VAL A 139 8.64 18.84 -11.31
N PHE A 140 8.29 19.53 -10.23
CA PHE A 140 7.17 19.14 -9.36
C PHE A 140 5.80 19.32 -10.03
N HIS A 141 5.68 20.20 -11.03
CA HIS A 141 4.44 20.38 -11.79
C HIS A 141 4.23 19.19 -12.74
N TRP A 142 5.27 18.79 -13.48
CA TRP A 142 5.21 17.62 -14.35
C TRP A 142 5.09 16.31 -13.57
N TRP A 143 5.67 16.25 -12.36
CA TRP A 143 5.44 15.13 -11.46
C TRP A 143 3.97 15.09 -10.97
N LEU A 144 3.39 16.24 -10.60
CA LEU A 144 1.98 16.33 -10.24
C LEU A 144 1.07 15.87 -11.39
N VAL A 145 1.33 16.32 -12.62
CA VAL A 145 0.59 15.87 -13.81
C VAL A 145 0.67 14.35 -13.96
N ALA A 146 1.86 13.75 -13.80
CA ALA A 146 2.02 12.31 -13.89
C ALA A 146 1.22 11.55 -12.83
N ILE A 147 1.18 12.07 -11.59
CA ILE A 147 0.39 11.51 -10.50
C ILE A 147 -1.11 11.62 -10.82
N ILE A 148 -1.58 12.78 -11.29
CA ILE A 148 -2.99 12.98 -11.67
C ILE A 148 -3.38 12.01 -12.78
N LEU A 149 -2.55 11.87 -13.82
CA LEU A 149 -2.80 10.92 -14.92
C LEU A 149 -2.82 9.47 -14.42
N PHE A 150 -1.89 9.11 -13.53
CA PHE A 150 -1.87 7.78 -12.93
C PHE A 150 -3.11 7.51 -12.09
N VAL A 151 -3.51 8.44 -11.21
CA VAL A 151 -4.74 8.33 -10.41
C VAL A 151 -5.97 8.24 -11.31
N PHE A 152 -6.01 9.00 -12.40
CA PHE A 152 -7.12 8.93 -13.35
C PHE A 152 -7.21 7.55 -14.02
N VAL A 153 -6.11 7.05 -14.57
CA VAL A 153 -6.06 5.76 -15.29
C VAL A 153 -6.23 4.57 -14.33
N ALA A 154 -5.62 4.62 -13.16
CA ALA A 154 -5.69 3.60 -12.12
C ALA A 154 -6.71 3.95 -11.02
N GLY A 155 -7.82 4.58 -11.40
CA GLY A 155 -8.83 5.11 -10.47
C GLY A 155 -9.33 4.09 -9.45
N ARG A 156 -9.64 2.86 -9.88
CA ARG A 156 -10.07 1.79 -8.97
C ARG A 156 -8.99 1.40 -7.97
N GLY A 157 -7.77 1.15 -8.43
CA GLY A 157 -6.64 0.83 -7.55
C GLY A 157 -6.34 1.97 -6.59
N SER A 158 -6.37 3.22 -7.07
CA SER A 158 -6.18 4.42 -6.27
C SER A 158 -7.28 4.65 -5.24
N ASN A 159 -8.53 4.26 -5.53
CA ASN A 159 -9.64 4.35 -4.57
C ASN A 159 -9.54 3.27 -3.49
N TRP A 160 -9.08 2.06 -3.83
CA TRP A 160 -8.88 0.98 -2.87
C TRP A 160 -7.62 1.15 -2.00
N HIS A 161 -6.61 1.82 -2.52
CA HIS A 161 -5.29 1.83 -1.91
C HIS A 161 -4.72 3.24 -1.79
N ALA A 162 -4.99 3.89 -0.65
CA ALA A 162 -4.52 5.24 -0.33
C ALA A 162 -2.98 5.43 -0.41
N TRP A 163 -2.20 4.35 -0.36
CA TRP A 163 -0.75 4.40 -0.53
C TRP A 163 -0.28 4.63 -1.97
N TYR A 164 -1.19 4.60 -2.96
CA TYR A 164 -0.87 4.98 -4.33
C TYR A 164 -0.71 6.50 -4.50
N GLN A 165 -1.18 7.28 -3.53
CA GLN A 165 -1.07 8.73 -3.48
C GLN A 165 0.21 9.19 -2.75
N LEU A 166 0.97 8.31 -2.10
CA LEU A 166 2.24 8.66 -1.43
C LEU A 166 3.26 9.43 -2.29
N PRO A 167 3.39 9.18 -3.62
CA PRO A 167 4.25 10.00 -4.47
C PRO A 167 3.87 11.49 -4.51
N LEU A 168 2.65 11.86 -4.09
CA LEU A 168 2.22 13.26 -3.95
C LEU A 168 2.95 14.00 -2.83
N VAL A 169 3.38 13.30 -1.77
CA VAL A 169 4.02 13.92 -0.59
C VAL A 169 5.21 14.82 -0.94
N PRO A 170 6.27 14.36 -1.64
CA PRO A 170 7.39 15.22 -1.99
C PRO A 170 7.00 16.38 -2.93
N VAL A 171 6.01 16.16 -3.80
CA VAL A 171 5.49 17.19 -4.72
C VAL A 171 4.76 18.29 -3.95
N ALA A 172 3.84 17.90 -3.06
CA ALA A 172 3.09 18.79 -2.21
C ALA A 172 4.01 19.56 -1.26
N ALA A 173 4.99 18.90 -0.65
CA ALA A 173 5.98 19.54 0.23
C ALA A 173 6.79 20.61 -0.52
N ALA A 174 7.25 20.33 -1.74
CA ALA A 174 8.01 21.28 -2.53
C ALA A 174 7.17 22.50 -2.95
N LEU A 175 5.92 22.29 -3.37
CA LEU A 175 5.00 23.37 -3.76
C LEU A 175 4.57 24.19 -2.54
N ALA A 176 4.22 23.55 -1.43
CA ALA A 176 3.89 24.22 -0.17
C ALA A 176 5.06 25.03 0.38
N GLY A 177 6.29 24.48 0.33
CA GLY A 177 7.50 25.21 0.69
C GLY A 177 7.71 26.47 -0.15
N ARG A 178 7.29 26.43 -1.42
CA ARG A 178 7.31 27.60 -2.32
C ARG A 178 6.32 28.69 -1.92
N ALA A 179 5.11 28.29 -1.49
CA ALA A 179 4.15 29.23 -0.92
C ALA A 179 4.68 29.86 0.37
N ALA A 180 5.30 29.05 1.23
CA ALA A 180 5.92 29.51 2.47
C ALA A 180 7.06 30.50 2.18
N ASP A 181 7.99 30.17 1.29
CA ASP A 181 9.09 31.07 0.90
C ASP A 181 8.57 32.41 0.35
N ALA A 182 7.61 32.38 -0.57
CA ALA A 182 7.05 33.61 -1.14
C ALA A 182 6.43 34.53 -0.07
N GLY A 183 5.68 33.94 0.88
CA GLY A 183 5.06 34.67 1.98
C GLY A 183 6.09 35.21 2.99
N LEU A 184 6.97 34.34 3.49
CA LEU A 184 7.95 34.66 4.52
C LEU A 184 9.02 35.63 4.00
N SER A 185 9.61 35.37 2.83
CA SER A 185 10.55 36.29 2.19
C SER A 185 9.87 37.63 1.85
N GLY A 186 8.57 37.63 1.56
CA GLY A 186 7.77 38.84 1.38
C GLY A 186 7.63 39.69 2.65
N LEU A 187 7.56 39.08 3.82
CA LEU A 187 7.54 39.78 5.11
C LEU A 187 8.92 40.33 5.48
N THR A 188 9.97 39.54 5.25
CA THR A 188 11.36 39.97 5.44
C THR A 188 11.68 41.18 4.57
N ARG A 189 11.30 41.18 3.28
CA ARG A 189 11.47 42.33 2.37
C ARG A 189 10.70 43.59 2.80
N ARG A 190 9.62 43.44 3.57
CA ARG A 190 8.85 44.55 4.14
C ARG A 190 9.39 45.03 5.51
N GLY A 191 10.58 44.57 5.90
CA GLY A 191 11.22 44.94 7.17
C GLY A 191 10.61 44.25 8.40
N ARG A 192 9.91 43.12 8.23
CA ARG A 192 9.29 42.37 9.34
C ARG A 192 9.89 40.95 9.51
N PRO A 193 11.21 40.80 9.68
CA PRO A 193 11.85 39.48 9.78
C PRO A 193 11.42 38.69 11.02
N GLY A 194 11.19 39.36 12.15
CA GLY A 194 10.71 38.70 13.38
C GLY A 194 9.33 38.05 13.20
N LEU A 195 8.40 38.75 12.53
CA LEU A 195 7.08 38.20 12.20
C LEU A 195 7.20 37.02 11.23
N ALA A 196 8.11 37.11 10.24
CA ALA A 196 8.37 35.99 9.33
C ALA A 196 8.88 34.75 10.08
N LEU A 197 9.82 34.92 11.01
CA LEU A 197 10.33 33.81 11.84
C LEU A 197 9.21 33.18 12.68
N VAL A 198 8.39 34.01 13.35
CA VAL A 198 7.27 33.52 14.17
C VAL A 198 6.25 32.76 13.32
N LEU A 199 5.80 33.32 12.20
CA LEU A 199 4.84 32.65 11.33
C LEU A 199 5.41 31.37 10.71
N GLY A 200 6.68 31.37 10.31
CA GLY A 200 7.38 30.17 9.84
C GLY A 200 7.41 29.08 10.92
N GLY A 201 7.77 29.43 12.15
CA GLY A 201 7.75 28.53 13.30
C GLY A 201 6.34 27.97 13.58
N VAL A 202 5.33 28.83 13.59
CA VAL A 202 3.93 28.44 13.76
C VAL A 202 3.48 27.47 12.67
N CYS A 203 3.83 27.71 11.40
CA CYS A 203 3.51 26.79 10.31
C CYS A 203 4.15 25.41 10.51
N VAL A 204 5.43 25.35 10.89
CA VAL A 204 6.12 24.08 11.15
C VAL A 204 5.47 23.32 12.29
N VAL A 205 5.21 24.00 13.42
CA VAL A 205 4.54 23.40 14.59
C VAL A 205 3.14 22.93 14.23
N ALA A 206 2.37 23.71 13.47
CA ALA A 206 1.02 23.34 13.04
C ALA A 206 1.02 22.12 12.12
N VAL A 207 1.94 22.04 11.15
CA VAL A 207 2.08 20.84 10.30
C VAL A 207 2.42 19.62 11.15
N ALA A 208 3.37 19.75 12.08
CA ALA A 208 3.79 18.64 12.95
C ALA A 208 2.66 18.19 13.89
N ALA A 209 1.93 19.12 14.50
CA ALA A 209 0.81 18.83 15.39
C ALA A 209 -0.35 18.14 14.63
N LEU A 210 -0.72 18.65 13.45
CA LEU A 210 -1.74 18.01 12.61
C LEU A 210 -1.31 16.61 12.18
N ALA A 211 -0.05 16.44 11.77
CA ALA A 211 0.47 15.12 11.42
C ALA A 211 0.44 14.15 12.62
N ALA A 212 0.78 14.61 13.82
CA ALA A 212 0.73 13.79 15.03
C ALA A 212 -0.69 13.33 15.36
N VAL A 213 -1.69 14.23 15.25
CA VAL A 213 -3.11 13.88 15.45
C VAL A 213 -3.58 12.89 14.40
N SER A 214 -3.27 13.12 13.12
CA SER A 214 -3.64 12.20 12.03
C SER A 214 -2.98 10.82 12.15
N LEU A 215 -1.79 10.75 12.77
CA LEU A 215 -1.06 9.49 12.96
C LEU A 215 -1.50 8.73 14.22
N GLN A 216 -2.13 9.37 15.21
CA GLN A 216 -2.50 8.75 16.48
C GLN A 216 -3.26 7.42 16.32
N PRO A 217 -4.29 7.30 15.44
CA PRO A 217 -5.02 6.03 15.27
C PRO A 217 -4.15 4.89 14.74
N TYR A 218 -3.05 5.17 14.04
CA TYR A 218 -2.14 4.14 13.50
C TYR A 218 -1.24 3.52 14.57
N TYR A 219 -1.14 4.13 15.76
CA TYR A 219 -0.42 3.54 16.89
C TYR A 219 -1.26 2.52 17.67
N GLU A 220 -2.56 2.42 17.40
CA GLU A 220 -3.40 1.34 17.93
C GLU A 220 -3.31 0.11 17.00
N PRO A 221 -2.62 -0.98 17.41
CA PRO A 221 -2.40 -2.10 16.51
C PRO A 221 -3.70 -2.88 16.32
N TRP A 222 -4.36 -2.65 15.19
CA TRP A 222 -5.60 -3.36 14.83
C TRP A 222 -5.40 -4.89 14.86
N ALA A 223 -4.20 -5.38 14.55
CA ALA A 223 -3.88 -6.79 14.49
C ALA A 223 -3.63 -7.45 15.88
N ASN A 224 -3.83 -6.74 17.00
CA ASN A 224 -3.64 -7.28 18.35
C ASN A 224 -4.41 -8.60 18.60
N PRO A 225 -5.71 -8.73 18.28
CA PRO A 225 -6.45 -9.99 18.45
C PRO A 225 -5.88 -11.14 17.62
N LEU A 226 -5.41 -10.85 16.39
CA LEU A 226 -4.80 -11.84 15.51
C LEU A 226 -3.47 -12.33 16.07
N ARG A 227 -2.64 -11.40 16.56
CA ARG A 227 -1.37 -11.71 17.23
C ARG A 227 -1.59 -12.55 18.48
N ALA A 228 -2.58 -12.19 19.31
CA ALA A 228 -2.89 -12.92 20.53
C ALA A 228 -3.36 -14.35 20.24
N ALA A 229 -4.27 -14.51 19.26
CA ALA A 229 -4.72 -15.82 18.81
C ALA A 229 -3.58 -16.67 18.24
N GLY A 230 -2.69 -16.07 17.43
CA GLY A 230 -1.52 -16.73 16.88
C GLY A 230 -0.57 -17.21 17.99
N ARG A 231 -0.20 -16.33 18.92
CA ARG A 231 0.68 -16.71 20.05
C ARG A 231 0.07 -17.83 20.91
N GLU A 232 -1.23 -17.79 21.14
CA GLU A 232 -1.91 -18.84 21.90
C GLU A 232 -1.90 -20.17 21.14
N LEU A 233 -2.12 -20.17 19.81
CA LEU A 233 -1.94 -21.35 18.97
C LEU A 233 -0.51 -21.90 19.05
N ASN A 234 0.51 -21.03 18.99
CA ASN A 234 1.90 -21.48 19.10
C ASN A 234 2.16 -22.19 20.44
N ARG A 235 1.50 -21.73 21.52
CA ARG A 235 1.63 -22.30 22.86
C ARG A 235 0.91 -23.65 23.02
N ILE A 236 -0.28 -23.81 22.44
CA ILE A 236 -1.13 -24.98 22.71
C ILE A 236 -1.08 -26.05 21.62
N ALA A 237 -0.75 -25.68 20.38
CA ALA A 237 -0.76 -26.59 19.25
C ALA A 237 0.63 -27.24 19.07
N PRO A 238 0.71 -28.56 18.81
CA PRO A 238 1.98 -29.20 18.44
C PRO A 238 2.62 -28.56 17.21
N ALA A 239 3.95 -28.64 17.10
CA ALA A 239 4.72 -27.97 16.05
C ALA A 239 4.29 -28.32 14.61
N ASN A 240 3.80 -29.54 14.39
CA ASN A 240 3.33 -30.03 13.09
C ASN A 240 1.82 -29.90 12.88
N ALA A 241 1.09 -29.28 13.82
CA ALA A 241 -0.36 -29.13 13.70
C ALA A 241 -0.72 -28.22 12.53
N LEU A 242 -1.78 -28.61 11.80
CA LEU A 242 -2.37 -27.79 10.75
C LEU A 242 -3.56 -27.03 11.31
N VAL A 243 -3.64 -25.75 10.99
CA VAL A 243 -4.65 -24.83 11.52
C VAL A 243 -5.56 -24.32 10.41
N VAL A 244 -6.85 -24.18 10.70
CA VAL A 244 -7.80 -23.47 9.86
C VAL A 244 -7.95 -22.05 10.41
N PHE A 245 -7.60 -21.07 9.59
CA PHE A 245 -7.72 -19.65 9.88
C PHE A 245 -8.98 -19.09 9.21
N THR A 246 -9.54 -18.00 9.72
CA THR A 246 -10.80 -17.44 9.17
C THR A 246 -10.60 -16.04 8.59
N GLU A 247 -9.44 -15.44 8.83
CA GLU A 247 -9.07 -14.10 8.40
C GLU A 247 -8.22 -14.10 7.12
N TRP A 248 -8.30 -13.00 6.38
CA TRP A 248 -7.41 -12.73 5.25
C TRP A 248 -6.00 -12.34 5.68
N ASP A 249 -5.90 -11.69 6.83
CA ASP A 249 -4.66 -11.16 7.36
C ASP A 249 -3.73 -12.29 7.88
N PRO A 250 -2.45 -12.29 7.48
CA PRO A 250 -1.52 -13.36 7.79
C PRO A 250 -0.99 -13.33 9.23
N THR A 251 -1.35 -12.36 10.05
CA THR A 251 -0.81 -12.15 11.41
C THR A 251 -1.03 -13.39 12.28
N THR A 252 -2.23 -13.96 12.29
CA THR A 252 -2.50 -15.16 13.10
C THR A 252 -1.67 -16.35 12.62
N VAL A 253 -1.52 -16.53 11.31
CA VAL A 253 -0.67 -17.57 10.71
C VAL A 253 0.79 -17.38 11.13
N TYR A 254 1.31 -16.17 10.94
CA TYR A 254 2.68 -15.80 11.26
C TYR A 254 3.03 -16.05 12.73
N TYR A 255 2.22 -15.53 13.66
CA TYR A 255 2.48 -15.68 15.09
C TYR A 255 2.11 -17.05 15.66
N SER A 256 1.34 -17.86 14.93
CA SER A 256 1.10 -19.26 15.30
C SER A 256 2.30 -20.15 15.07
N GLU A 257 3.20 -19.78 14.15
CA GLU A 257 4.28 -20.64 13.67
C GLU A 257 3.76 -22.02 13.21
N ARG A 258 2.51 -22.07 12.71
CA ARG A 258 1.87 -23.27 12.17
C ARG A 258 1.47 -23.04 10.72
N LYS A 259 1.43 -24.14 9.98
CA LYS A 259 0.90 -24.16 8.61
C LYS A 259 -0.60 -24.37 8.65
N GLY A 260 -1.27 -24.04 7.57
CA GLY A 260 -2.70 -24.19 7.52
C GLY A 260 -3.33 -23.62 6.26
N TRP A 261 -4.64 -23.52 6.33
CA TRP A 261 -5.48 -22.98 5.26
C TRP A 261 -6.42 -21.95 5.84
N ARG A 262 -6.91 -21.07 4.97
CA ARG A 262 -8.09 -20.27 5.31
C ARG A 262 -9.33 -21.12 5.10
N LEU A 263 -10.33 -20.93 5.97
CA LEU A 263 -11.67 -21.47 5.78
C LEU A 263 -12.33 -20.69 4.64
N GLU A 264 -12.35 -21.31 3.48
CA GLU A 264 -12.93 -20.76 2.26
C GLU A 264 -14.04 -21.68 1.76
N ARG A 265 -14.77 -21.20 0.76
CA ARG A 265 -15.75 -22.01 0.05
C ARG A 265 -15.04 -23.11 -0.73
N ASP A 266 -15.51 -24.35 -0.58
CA ASP A 266 -14.92 -25.49 -1.26
C ASP A 266 -14.83 -25.29 -2.79
N GLY A 267 -13.64 -25.54 -3.34
CA GLY A 267 -13.32 -25.36 -4.76
C GLY A 267 -13.28 -23.91 -5.28
N LEU A 268 -13.59 -22.90 -4.46
CA LEU A 268 -13.67 -21.49 -4.88
C LEU A 268 -12.80 -20.60 -3.98
N PRO A 269 -11.51 -20.42 -4.34
CA PRO A 269 -10.60 -19.55 -3.62
C PRO A 269 -11.17 -18.14 -3.50
N TRP A 270 -10.83 -17.44 -2.42
CA TRP A 270 -11.24 -16.04 -2.21
C TRP A 270 -12.72 -15.81 -1.90
N GLN A 271 -13.52 -16.86 -1.72
CA GLN A 271 -14.92 -16.76 -1.34
C GLN A 271 -15.19 -17.39 0.03
N THR A 272 -16.05 -16.75 0.81
CA THR A 272 -16.62 -17.36 2.02
C THR A 272 -17.75 -18.33 1.62
N PRO A 273 -18.03 -19.36 2.42
CA PRO A 273 -19.19 -20.24 2.22
C PRO A 273 -20.49 -19.44 2.14
N ARG A 274 -21.50 -19.93 1.42
CA ARG A 274 -22.80 -19.24 1.26
C ARG A 274 -23.73 -19.45 2.43
N ASP A 275 -23.68 -20.65 3.01
CA ASP A 275 -24.55 -21.13 4.07
C ASP A 275 -23.78 -22.01 5.06
N ALA A 276 -24.46 -22.39 6.14
CA ALA A 276 -23.88 -23.20 7.21
C ALA A 276 -23.44 -24.59 6.71
N ASP A 277 -24.20 -25.23 5.83
CA ASP A 277 -23.87 -26.57 5.34
C ASP A 277 -22.59 -26.56 4.50
N GLU A 278 -22.40 -25.53 3.67
CA GLU A 278 -21.18 -25.34 2.89
C GLU A 278 -19.97 -25.01 3.79
N ALA A 279 -20.18 -24.23 4.86
CA ALA A 279 -19.14 -23.97 5.86
C ALA A 279 -18.71 -25.26 6.59
N ILE A 280 -19.68 -26.09 6.99
CA ILE A 280 -19.43 -27.40 7.61
C ILE A 280 -18.66 -28.30 6.64
N ARG A 281 -19.15 -28.48 5.40
CA ARG A 281 -18.45 -29.32 4.39
C ARG A 281 -17.01 -28.88 4.16
N SER A 282 -16.78 -27.57 4.04
CA SER A 282 -15.44 -27.01 3.82
C SER A 282 -14.51 -27.28 5.02
N LEU A 283 -15.01 -27.08 6.25
CA LEU A 283 -14.24 -27.38 7.46
C LEU A 283 -13.92 -28.87 7.58
N GLU A 284 -14.91 -29.74 7.38
CA GLU A 284 -14.71 -31.19 7.47
C GLU A 284 -13.74 -31.69 6.39
N GLY A 285 -13.79 -31.12 5.18
CA GLY A 285 -12.80 -31.41 4.13
C GLY A 285 -11.38 -31.01 4.51
N LEU A 286 -11.18 -29.90 5.24
CA LEU A 286 -9.86 -29.53 5.77
C LEU A 286 -9.44 -30.44 6.93
N ARG A 287 -10.39 -30.86 7.77
CA ARG A 287 -10.14 -31.79 8.87
C ARG A 287 -9.68 -33.16 8.36
N THR A 288 -10.31 -33.71 7.33
CA THR A 288 -9.87 -34.99 6.71
C THR A 288 -8.46 -34.90 6.13
N ARG A 289 -8.02 -33.69 5.74
CA ARG A 289 -6.64 -33.39 5.32
C ARG A 289 -5.66 -33.14 6.49
N GLY A 290 -6.10 -33.34 7.73
CA GLY A 290 -5.27 -33.25 8.93
C GLY A 290 -5.34 -31.94 9.69
N ALA A 291 -6.28 -31.04 9.37
CA ALA A 291 -6.50 -29.85 10.19
C ALA A 291 -6.92 -30.22 11.61
N ARG A 292 -6.22 -29.64 12.59
CA ARG A 292 -6.37 -29.97 14.01
C ARG A 292 -6.95 -28.84 14.84
N TYR A 293 -6.72 -27.58 14.43
CA TYR A 293 -7.29 -26.43 15.14
C TYR A 293 -8.05 -25.54 14.17
N LEU A 294 -9.07 -24.86 14.68
CA LEU A 294 -9.80 -23.80 14.00
C LEU A 294 -9.80 -22.57 14.89
N VAL A 295 -9.48 -21.41 14.30
CA VAL A 295 -9.41 -20.15 15.04
C VAL A 295 -10.32 -19.08 14.44
N PHE A 296 -11.07 -18.43 15.33
CA PHE A 296 -11.81 -17.20 15.06
C PHE A 296 -11.20 -16.09 15.92
N THR A 297 -10.89 -14.96 15.32
CA THR A 297 -10.61 -13.73 16.08
C THR A 297 -11.88 -12.90 16.23
N ARG A 298 -11.80 -11.80 16.99
CA ARG A 298 -12.92 -10.86 17.14
C ARG A 298 -13.48 -10.40 15.79
N TYR A 299 -12.65 -10.34 14.76
CA TYR A 299 -13.03 -9.86 13.43
C TYR A 299 -13.74 -10.91 12.57
N SER A 300 -13.69 -12.19 12.95
CA SER A 300 -14.38 -13.28 12.26
C SER A 300 -15.52 -13.88 13.07
N ARG A 301 -15.86 -13.30 14.23
CA ARG A 301 -17.01 -13.75 15.05
C ARG A 301 -18.35 -13.65 14.37
N TRP A 302 -18.49 -12.75 13.39
CA TRP A 302 -19.69 -12.64 12.56
C TRP A 302 -20.06 -13.97 11.86
N TRP A 303 -19.13 -14.92 11.73
CA TRP A 303 -19.41 -16.27 11.25
C TRP A 303 -20.47 -16.99 12.09
N PHE A 304 -20.50 -16.77 13.41
CA PHE A 304 -21.46 -17.39 14.31
C PHE A 304 -22.87 -16.82 14.10
N ASP A 305 -22.98 -15.51 13.88
CA ASP A 305 -24.25 -14.85 13.58
C ASP A 305 -24.75 -15.22 12.17
N ARG A 306 -23.83 -15.31 11.20
CA ARG A 306 -24.14 -15.61 9.80
C ARG A 306 -24.49 -17.08 9.58
N TYR A 307 -23.86 -17.99 10.33
CA TYR A 307 -24.01 -19.45 10.18
C TYR A 307 -24.33 -20.13 11.53
N PRO A 308 -25.53 -19.95 12.10
CA PRO A 308 -25.88 -20.54 13.39
C PRO A 308 -25.73 -22.08 13.42
N GLY A 309 -26.11 -22.76 12.33
CA GLY A 309 -25.95 -24.22 12.20
C GLY A 309 -24.49 -24.67 12.23
N PHE A 310 -23.56 -23.84 11.72
CA PHE A 310 -22.13 -24.12 11.78
C PHE A 310 -21.58 -23.93 13.19
N GLN A 311 -22.04 -22.91 13.93
CA GLN A 311 -21.69 -22.77 15.36
C GLN A 311 -22.17 -23.98 16.16
N GLN A 312 -23.42 -24.41 15.96
CA GLN A 312 -23.99 -25.58 16.65
C GLN A 312 -23.20 -26.86 16.33
N HIS A 313 -22.78 -27.03 15.07
CA HIS A 313 -21.91 -28.13 14.66
C HIS A 313 -20.56 -28.11 15.39
N LEU A 314 -19.91 -26.94 15.49
CA LEU A 314 -18.65 -26.80 16.21
C LEU A 314 -18.79 -27.13 17.69
N GLU A 315 -19.84 -26.63 18.34
CA GLU A 315 -20.07 -26.81 19.78
C GLU A 315 -20.42 -28.26 20.15
N SER A 316 -21.19 -28.94 19.30
CA SER A 316 -21.58 -30.33 19.52
C SER A 316 -20.45 -31.33 19.29
N ARG A 317 -19.58 -31.10 18.29
CA ARG A 317 -18.57 -32.09 17.86
C ARG A 317 -17.15 -31.82 18.34
N TYR A 318 -16.81 -30.56 18.59
CA TYR A 318 -15.44 -30.15 18.88
C TYR A 318 -15.31 -29.48 20.23
N ARG A 319 -14.10 -29.54 20.79
CA ARG A 319 -13.80 -28.90 22.07
C ARG A 319 -13.33 -27.48 21.83
N ARG A 320 -14.01 -26.51 22.42
CA ARG A 320 -13.51 -25.13 22.52
C ARG A 320 -12.40 -25.08 23.56
N VAL A 321 -11.14 -24.97 23.12
CA VAL A 321 -9.96 -24.98 24.01
C VAL A 321 -9.66 -23.61 24.58
N ARG A 322 -10.04 -22.53 23.89
CA ARG A 322 -9.93 -21.15 24.37
C ARG A 322 -11.11 -20.30 23.89
N ASN A 323 -11.53 -19.37 24.73
CA ASN A 323 -12.56 -18.39 24.44
C ASN A 323 -12.28 -17.12 25.25
N THR A 324 -11.89 -16.04 24.59
CA THR A 324 -11.66 -14.72 25.19
C THR A 324 -12.55 -13.70 24.48
N ASP A 325 -12.40 -12.39 24.69
CA ASP A 325 -13.08 -11.41 23.84
C ASP A 325 -12.37 -11.18 22.49
N GLU A 326 -11.09 -11.56 22.41
CA GLU A 326 -10.26 -11.34 21.24
C GLU A 326 -10.27 -12.52 20.26
N TYR A 327 -10.47 -13.74 20.75
CA TYR A 327 -10.41 -14.95 19.93
C TYR A 327 -11.11 -16.16 20.56
N THR A 328 -11.39 -17.14 19.72
CA THR A 328 -11.96 -18.44 20.06
C THR A 328 -11.22 -19.51 19.27
N ILE A 329 -10.72 -20.54 19.95
CA ILE A 329 -9.97 -21.65 19.32
C ILE A 329 -10.69 -22.96 19.63
N PHE A 330 -10.92 -23.75 18.58
CA PHE A 330 -11.44 -25.11 18.65
C PHE A 330 -10.34 -26.12 18.33
N ASP A 331 -10.35 -27.23 19.06
CA ASP A 331 -9.62 -28.45 18.77
C ASP A 331 -10.55 -29.37 17.97
N LEU A 332 -10.19 -29.63 16.72
CA LEU A 332 -10.96 -30.40 15.74
C LEU A 332 -10.81 -31.92 15.92
N THR A 333 -10.19 -32.35 17.01
CA THR A 333 -10.27 -33.74 17.47
C THR A 333 -11.72 -34.02 17.91
N PRO A 334 -12.41 -35.02 17.34
CA PRO A 334 -13.79 -35.34 17.72
C PRO A 334 -13.92 -35.60 19.21
N ARG A 335 -15.02 -35.14 19.81
CA ARG A 335 -15.39 -35.55 21.17
C ARG A 335 -15.72 -37.04 21.20
N GLU A 336 -15.28 -37.74 22.24
CA GLU A 336 -15.68 -39.13 22.48
C GLU A 336 -17.22 -39.21 22.51
N GLY A 337 -17.80 -40.08 21.67
CA GLY A 337 -19.26 -40.24 21.52
C GLY A 337 -19.93 -39.47 20.36
N ALA A 338 -19.20 -38.66 19.59
CA ALA A 338 -19.79 -37.88 18.48
C ALA A 338 -20.05 -38.69 17.18
N TRP A 339 -19.69 -39.97 17.15
CA TRP A 339 -19.97 -40.90 16.03
C TRP A 339 -21.08 -41.86 16.42
N SER A 340 -22.31 -41.37 16.48
CA SER A 340 -23.49 -42.22 16.49
C SER A 340 -24.61 -41.54 15.72
N THR A 341 -24.51 -41.57 14.39
CA THR A 341 -25.59 -41.82 13.41
C THR A 341 -25.08 -41.60 12.00
#